data_AF-A0A4S9Q390-F1
#
_entry.id   AF-A0A4S9Q390-F1
#
_cell.length_a   1.000
_cell.length_b   1.000
_cell.length_c   1.000
_cell.angle_alpha   90.00
_cell.angle_beta   90.00
_cell.angle_gamma   90.00
#
_symmetry.space_group_name_H-M   'P 1'
#
loop_
_entity.id
_entity.type
_entity.pdbx_description
1 polymer ?
#
loop_
_entity_poly.entity_id
_entity_poly.type
_entity_poly.pdbx_seq_one_letter_code
_entity_poly.pdbx_strand_id
1 'polypeptide(L)'
;MNGLFSAVKNWALNVSRQGPLELQPVDRRGRKVLYEQVPCFEDGTSKQKMHALIAMFSNALVCWMDARHIFGSASAGPIASATNLFKAFDEIPSATKQRKKQWAILTNEILSKNIQASIEASHTTLANFITYIESALKVMVGPSFDSNSLPALRTAIEPFMPIVFALQIQEAEYRVVLLSAINNGVPRNFDAIKMEDVFGEEKGILQASVFPAVFKEVMKGSDKVEHIVICRGKVVIAP
;
A
#
# COMPACT_ATOMS: atom_id res chain seq x y z
N MET A 1 -0.39 -6.76 9.09
CA MET A 1 -1.13 -5.55 8.65
C MET A 1 -1.53 -4.63 9.81
N ASN A 2 -2.21 -5.11 10.85
CA ASN A 2 -2.58 -4.25 12.01
C ASN A 2 -1.38 -3.55 12.67
N GLY A 3 -0.25 -4.25 12.85
CA GLY A 3 0.99 -3.64 13.38
C GLY A 3 1.54 -2.50 12.49
N LEU A 4 1.56 -2.71 11.17
CA LEU A 4 1.95 -1.67 10.21
C LEU A 4 0.99 -0.47 10.25
N PHE A 5 -0.32 -0.71 10.33
CA PHE A 5 -1.29 0.37 10.49
C PHE A 5 -1.01 1.20 11.76
N SER A 6 -0.78 0.55 12.90
CA SER A 6 -0.46 1.24 14.15
C SER A 6 0.83 2.07 14.04
N ALA A 7 1.87 1.52 13.40
CA ALA A 7 3.13 2.23 13.19
C ALA A 7 2.94 3.49 12.33
N VAL A 8 2.23 3.35 11.20
CA VAL A 8 1.93 4.48 10.29
C VAL A 8 1.02 5.50 10.94
N LYS A 9 0.00 5.06 11.69
CA LYS A 9 -0.90 5.95 12.43
C LYS A 9 -0.14 6.80 13.46
N ASN A 10 0.77 6.18 14.22
CA ASN A 10 1.57 6.88 15.22
C ASN A 10 2.51 7.90 14.57
N TRP A 11 3.15 7.52 13.46
CA TRP A 11 3.95 8.46 12.67
C TRP A 11 3.11 9.64 12.16
N ALA A 12 1.97 9.37 11.51
CA ALA A 12 1.09 10.41 10.97
C ALA A 12 0.55 11.33 12.06
N LEU A 13 0.23 10.80 13.24
CA LEU A 13 -0.20 11.58 14.40
C LEU A 13 0.90 12.55 14.84
N ASN A 14 2.15 12.07 14.94
CA ASN A 14 3.29 12.90 15.33
C ASN A 14 3.53 14.02 14.31
N VAL A 15 3.54 13.70 13.01
CA VAL A 15 3.71 14.69 11.93
C VAL A 15 2.59 15.73 11.95
N SER A 16 1.33 15.29 12.10
CA SER A 16 0.17 16.21 12.13
C SER A 16 0.16 17.18 13.31
N ARG A 17 0.97 16.93 14.35
CA ARG A 17 1.10 17.76 15.56
C ARG A 17 2.28 18.74 15.51
N GLN A 18 3.28 18.50 14.66
CA GLN A 18 4.57 19.20 14.70
C GLN A 18 4.61 20.53 13.93
N GLY A 19 3.59 20.90 13.15
CA GLY A 19 3.57 22.18 12.46
C GLY A 19 2.39 22.38 11.50
N PRO A 20 2.38 23.49 10.73
CA PRO A 20 1.36 23.75 9.73
C PRO A 20 1.58 22.84 8.51
N LEU A 21 1.15 21.58 8.62
CA LEU A 21 1.01 20.70 7.47
C LEU A 21 -0.23 21.18 6.69
N GLU A 22 -0.03 21.74 5.50
CA GLU A 22 -1.13 22.12 4.62
C GLU A 22 -1.30 21.07 3.53
N LEU A 23 -2.52 20.59 3.31
CA LEU A 23 -2.82 19.65 2.24
C LEU A 23 -3.07 20.45 0.96
N GLN A 24 -2.01 20.68 0.19
CA GLN A 24 -2.07 21.37 -1.10
C GLN A 24 -1.63 20.44 -2.23
N PRO A 25 -2.54 19.59 -2.77
CA PRO A 25 -2.18 18.70 -3.87
C PRO A 25 -1.70 19.50 -5.08
N VAL A 26 -0.49 19.17 -5.56
CA VAL A 26 0.22 19.85 -6.65
C VAL A 26 -0.48 19.63 -7.98
N ASP A 27 -1.13 18.48 -8.17
CA ASP A 27 -1.82 18.14 -9.41
C ASP A 27 -3.26 17.62 -9.19
N ARG A 28 -4.01 17.53 -10.29
CA ARG A 28 -5.40 17.04 -10.29
C ARG A 28 -5.51 15.57 -9.88
N ARG A 29 -4.48 14.76 -10.13
CA ARG A 29 -4.47 13.34 -9.82
C ARG A 29 -4.36 13.13 -8.31
N GLY A 30 -3.42 13.80 -7.66
CA GLY A 30 -3.23 13.81 -6.23
C GLY A 30 -4.48 14.32 -5.52
N ARG A 31 -5.05 15.44 -5.98
CA ARG A 31 -6.32 15.95 -5.45
C ARG A 31 -7.44 14.91 -5.55
N LYS A 32 -7.59 14.25 -6.69
CA LYS A 32 -8.59 13.21 -6.90
C LYS A 32 -8.39 12.03 -5.93
N VAL A 33 -7.16 11.53 -5.81
CA VAL A 33 -6.84 10.44 -4.87
C VAL A 33 -7.17 10.86 -3.43
N LEU A 34 -6.80 12.07 -3.02
CA LEU A 34 -7.12 12.55 -1.67
C LEU A 34 -8.60 12.62 -1.43
N TYR A 35 -9.35 13.18 -2.38
CA TYR A 35 -10.79 13.32 -2.28
C TYR A 35 -11.49 11.95 -2.22
N GLU A 36 -11.03 10.98 -2.99
CA GLU A 36 -11.60 9.62 -2.99
C GLU A 36 -11.33 8.86 -1.69
N GLN A 37 -10.22 9.16 -0.99
CA GLN A 37 -9.84 8.49 0.26
C GLN A 37 -10.27 9.26 1.51
N VAL A 38 -10.21 10.59 1.50
CA VAL A 38 -10.53 11.49 2.63
C VAL A 38 -11.32 12.68 2.07
N PRO A 39 -12.63 12.54 1.80
CA PRO A 39 -13.43 13.56 1.12
C PRO A 39 -13.37 14.95 1.76
N CYS A 40 -13.35 15.00 3.09
CA CYS A 40 -13.31 16.23 3.87
C CYS A 40 -11.86 16.68 4.17
N PHE A 41 -10.88 16.36 3.33
CA PHE A 41 -9.48 16.74 3.60
C PHE A 41 -9.27 18.27 3.64
N GLU A 42 -10.13 19.02 2.95
CA GLU A 42 -10.04 20.48 2.82
C GLU A 42 -10.36 21.23 4.11
N ASP A 43 -11.13 20.64 5.05
CA ASP A 43 -11.43 21.32 6.33
C ASP A 43 -10.18 21.50 7.20
N GLY A 44 -9.09 20.80 6.89
CA GLY A 44 -7.76 21.08 7.44
C GLY A 44 -7.61 20.80 8.94
N THR A 45 -8.48 20.00 9.55
CA THR A 45 -8.32 19.61 10.96
C THR A 45 -7.12 18.69 11.13
N SER A 46 -6.52 18.66 12.33
CA SER A 46 -5.42 17.73 12.64
C SER A 46 -5.80 16.26 12.38
N LYS A 47 -7.08 15.91 12.61
CA LYS A 47 -7.61 14.56 12.34
C LYS A 47 -7.62 14.24 10.85
N GLN A 48 -8.11 15.15 10.00
CA GLN A 48 -8.09 14.97 8.54
C GLN A 48 -6.67 14.94 7.98
N LYS A 49 -5.77 15.79 8.50
CA LYS A 49 -4.34 15.76 8.16
C LYS A 49 -3.71 14.40 8.46
N MET A 50 -3.96 13.87 9.65
CA MET A 50 -3.53 12.53 10.01
C MET A 50 -4.10 11.47 9.05
N HIS A 51 -5.42 11.48 8.80
CA HIS A 51 -6.04 10.53 7.87
C HIS A 51 -5.47 10.61 6.45
N ALA A 52 -5.23 11.82 5.95
CA ALA A 52 -4.60 12.08 4.66
C ALA A 52 -3.20 11.45 4.57
N LEU A 53 -2.35 11.67 5.58
CA LEU A 53 -1.02 11.07 5.63
C LEU A 53 -1.06 9.54 5.60
N ILE A 54 -1.95 8.93 6.39
CA ILE A 54 -2.10 7.46 6.41
C ILE A 54 -2.65 6.97 5.06
N ALA A 55 -3.68 7.62 4.51
CA ALA A 55 -4.25 7.27 3.21
C ALA A 55 -3.21 7.38 2.08
N MET A 56 -2.29 8.35 2.15
CA MET A 56 -1.22 8.50 1.16
C MET A 56 -0.16 7.44 1.26
N PHE A 57 0.28 7.12 2.47
CA PHE A 57 1.13 5.95 2.69
C PHE A 57 0.46 4.68 2.13
N SER A 58 -0.82 4.49 2.42
CA SER A 58 -1.61 3.35 1.99
C SER A 58 -1.77 3.25 0.48
N ASN A 59 -2.05 4.37 -0.19
CA ASN A 59 -2.11 4.43 -1.65
C ASN A 59 -0.74 4.14 -2.26
N ALA A 60 0.33 4.72 -1.72
CA ALA A 60 1.69 4.45 -2.16
C ALA A 60 2.04 2.96 -2.00
N LEU A 61 1.64 2.34 -0.88
CA LEU A 61 1.82 0.91 -0.65
C LEU A 61 1.09 0.07 -1.69
N VAL A 62 -0.18 0.36 -1.99
CA VAL A 62 -0.94 -0.37 -3.01
C VAL A 62 -0.29 -0.22 -4.38
N CYS A 63 0.06 0.99 -4.80
CA CYS A 63 0.74 1.22 -6.08
C CYS A 63 2.09 0.50 -6.16
N TRP A 64 2.85 0.47 -5.07
CA TRP A 64 4.13 -0.26 -4.99
C TRP A 64 3.93 -1.77 -5.13
N MET A 65 2.90 -2.32 -4.48
CA MET A 65 2.53 -3.72 -4.58
C MET A 65 2.03 -4.09 -5.99
N ASP A 66 1.30 -3.18 -6.65
CA ASP A 66 0.83 -3.37 -8.02
C ASP A 66 1.96 -3.26 -9.05
N ALA A 67 3.06 -2.56 -8.73
CA ALA A 67 4.24 -2.45 -9.57
C ALA A 67 5.08 -3.75 -9.64
N ARG A 68 4.71 -4.80 -8.88
CA ARG A 68 5.27 -6.16 -8.96
C ARG A 68 6.81 -6.22 -8.81
N HIS A 69 7.36 -5.53 -7.80
CA HIS A 69 8.77 -5.66 -7.39
C HIS A 69 9.02 -6.97 -6.62
N ILE A 70 8.62 -8.11 -7.18
CA ILE A 70 8.42 -9.36 -6.43
C ILE A 70 9.71 -9.97 -5.84
N PHE A 71 10.87 -9.70 -6.44
CA PHE A 71 12.19 -10.12 -5.92
C PHE A 71 12.96 -8.97 -5.29
N GLY A 72 12.35 -7.79 -5.21
CA GLY A 72 12.97 -6.53 -4.81
C GLY A 72 13.17 -5.54 -5.95
N SER A 73 13.61 -4.33 -5.58
CA SER A 73 13.82 -3.19 -6.48
C SER A 73 15.31 -2.90 -6.69
N ALA A 74 16.03 -3.82 -7.32
CA ALA A 74 17.42 -3.59 -7.71
C ALA A 74 17.50 -2.85 -9.07
N SER A 75 18.54 -2.02 -9.26
CA SER A 75 18.80 -1.32 -10.54
C SER A 75 19.55 -2.20 -11.54
N ALA A 76 20.28 -3.22 -11.09
CA ALA A 76 21.05 -4.13 -11.92
C ALA A 76 21.18 -5.52 -11.28
N GLY A 77 21.77 -6.47 -12.02
CA GLY A 77 22.07 -7.81 -11.54
C GLY A 77 20.89 -8.80 -11.59
N PRO A 78 21.06 -10.00 -11.01
CA PRO A 78 20.10 -11.10 -11.13
C PRO A 78 18.68 -10.75 -10.67
N ILE A 79 18.56 -9.95 -9.60
CA ILE A 79 17.27 -9.51 -9.05
C ILE A 79 16.54 -8.58 -10.02
N ALA A 80 17.23 -7.59 -10.57
CA ALA A 80 16.65 -6.67 -11.56
C ALA A 80 16.20 -7.44 -12.81
N SER A 81 17.05 -8.34 -13.32
CA SER A 81 16.74 -9.19 -14.48
C SER A 81 15.53 -10.09 -14.22
N ALA A 82 15.47 -10.75 -13.06
CA ALA A 82 14.35 -11.61 -12.69
C ALA A 82 13.05 -10.82 -12.54
N THR A 83 13.07 -9.65 -11.91
CA THR A 83 11.90 -8.78 -11.77
C THR A 83 11.40 -8.29 -13.13
N ASN A 84 12.30 -7.92 -14.04
CA ASN A 84 11.93 -7.49 -15.39
C ASN A 84 11.33 -8.64 -16.22
N LEU A 85 11.93 -9.84 -16.15
CA LEU A 85 11.36 -11.05 -16.76
C LEU A 85 9.97 -11.35 -16.21
N PHE A 86 9.77 -11.26 -14.90
CA PHE A 86 8.45 -11.47 -14.28
C PHE A 86 7.38 -10.50 -14.79
N LYS A 87 7.74 -9.26 -15.07
CA LYS A 87 6.83 -8.26 -15.65
C LYS A 87 6.49 -8.62 -17.09
N ALA A 88 7.49 -9.00 -17.88
CA ALA A 88 7.30 -9.44 -19.27
C ALA A 88 6.50 -10.75 -19.40
N PHE A 89 6.40 -11.57 -18.34
CA PHE A 89 5.63 -12.81 -18.36
C PHE A 89 4.14 -12.62 -18.72
N ASP A 90 3.55 -11.45 -18.43
CA ASP A 90 2.16 -11.17 -18.83
C ASP A 90 1.99 -11.04 -20.35
N GLU A 91 3.10 -10.83 -21.09
CA GLU A 91 3.13 -10.67 -22.54
C GLU A 91 3.31 -12.01 -23.27
N ILE A 92 3.54 -13.12 -22.54
CA ILE A 92 3.76 -14.45 -23.11
C ILE A 92 2.41 -15.18 -23.23
N PRO A 93 1.85 -15.37 -24.45
CA PRO A 93 0.49 -15.91 -24.62
C PRO A 93 0.31 -17.34 -24.08
N SER A 94 1.40 -18.11 -24.01
CA SER A 94 1.42 -19.50 -23.54
C SER A 94 1.71 -19.64 -22.03
N ALA A 95 2.00 -18.54 -21.34
CA ALA A 95 2.31 -18.55 -19.92
C ALA A 95 1.02 -18.50 -19.09
N THR A 96 0.59 -19.65 -18.57
CA THR A 96 -0.51 -19.70 -17.60
C THR A 96 -0.11 -18.98 -16.31
N LYS A 97 -1.10 -18.41 -15.58
CA LYS A 97 -0.86 -17.81 -14.25
C LYS A 97 -0.12 -18.77 -13.30
N GLN A 98 -0.48 -20.05 -13.33
CA GLN A 98 0.17 -21.09 -12.54
C GLN A 98 1.66 -21.26 -12.90
N ARG A 99 2.01 -21.29 -14.19
CA ARG A 99 3.41 -21.38 -14.63
C ARG A 99 4.22 -20.16 -14.22
N LYS A 100 3.66 -18.96 -14.40
CA LYS A 100 4.28 -17.70 -13.96
C LYS A 100 4.57 -17.73 -12.46
N LYS A 101 3.64 -18.26 -11.67
CA LYS A 101 3.77 -18.37 -10.22
C LYS A 101 4.82 -19.39 -9.79
N GLN A 102 4.80 -20.58 -10.37
CA GLN A 102 5.82 -21.61 -10.13
C GLN A 102 7.23 -21.08 -10.47
N TRP A 103 7.35 -20.39 -11.61
CA TRP A 103 8.62 -19.75 -12.00
C TRP A 103 9.07 -18.71 -10.97
N ALA A 104 8.15 -17.89 -10.46
CA ALA A 104 8.47 -16.89 -9.45
C ALA A 104 8.94 -17.53 -8.14
N ILE A 105 8.27 -18.57 -7.65
CA ILE A 105 8.65 -19.29 -6.43
C ILE A 105 10.05 -19.89 -6.58
N LEU A 106 10.28 -20.67 -7.65
CA LEU A 106 11.57 -21.32 -7.91
C LEU A 106 12.72 -20.30 -8.08
N THR A 107 12.44 -19.18 -8.76
CA THR A 107 13.43 -18.12 -8.95
C THR A 107 13.75 -17.44 -7.62
N ASN A 108 12.74 -17.19 -6.78
CA ASN A 108 12.96 -16.66 -5.44
C ASN A 108 13.82 -17.61 -4.59
N GLU A 109 13.55 -18.92 -4.63
CA GLU A 109 14.37 -19.92 -3.93
C GLU A 109 15.84 -19.91 -4.37
N ILE A 110 16.10 -19.70 -5.66
CA ILE A 110 17.48 -19.58 -6.18
C ILE A 110 18.13 -18.29 -5.67
N LEU A 111 17.43 -17.16 -5.77
CA LEU A 111 17.94 -15.85 -5.36
C LEU A 111 18.20 -15.77 -3.85
N SER A 112 17.33 -16.37 -3.03
CA SER A 112 17.45 -16.37 -1.58
C SER A 112 18.60 -17.23 -1.03
N LYS A 113 19.22 -18.10 -1.84
CA LYS A 113 20.41 -18.88 -1.41
C LYS A 113 21.61 -17.98 -1.10
N ASN A 114 21.69 -16.80 -1.71
CA ASN A 114 22.66 -15.79 -1.34
C ASN A 114 22.03 -14.86 -0.29
N ILE A 115 22.21 -15.22 0.98
CA ILE A 115 21.64 -14.49 2.12
C ILE A 115 22.03 -13.00 2.09
N GLN A 116 23.29 -12.70 1.78
CA GLN A 116 23.79 -11.33 1.75
C GLN A 116 23.11 -10.50 0.65
N ALA A 117 23.02 -11.04 -0.57
CA ALA A 117 22.32 -10.37 -1.66
C ALA A 117 20.82 -10.19 -1.38
N SER A 118 20.19 -11.15 -0.69
CA SER A 118 18.79 -11.06 -0.28
C SER A 118 18.54 -9.97 0.77
N ILE A 119 19.46 -9.80 1.73
CA ILE A 119 19.41 -8.73 2.73
C ILE A 119 19.58 -7.37 2.07
N GLU A 120 20.60 -7.23 1.22
CA GLU A 120 20.87 -5.99 0.47
C GLU A 120 19.66 -5.59 -0.38
N ALA A 121 19.09 -6.53 -1.13
CA ALA A 121 17.89 -6.28 -1.93
C ALA A 121 16.69 -5.85 -1.09
N SER A 122 16.52 -6.43 0.11
CA SER A 122 15.45 -6.03 1.03
C SER A 122 15.62 -4.60 1.52
N HIS A 123 16.84 -4.21 1.92
CA HIS A 123 17.15 -2.83 2.32
C HIS A 123 16.99 -1.84 1.15
N THR A 124 17.47 -2.19 -0.04
CA THR A 124 17.30 -1.36 -1.24
C THR A 124 15.82 -1.20 -1.60
N THR A 125 15.03 -2.27 -1.48
CA THR A 125 13.58 -2.22 -1.74
C THR A 125 12.87 -1.30 -0.76
N LEU A 126 13.19 -1.40 0.54
CA LEU A 126 12.65 -0.50 1.55
C LEU A 126 13.07 0.95 1.28
N ALA A 127 14.34 1.20 0.96
CA ALA A 127 14.83 2.55 0.65
C ALA A 127 14.08 3.15 -0.55
N ASN A 128 13.94 2.40 -1.64
CA ASN A 128 13.22 2.85 -2.82
C ASN A 128 11.73 3.08 -2.55
N PHE A 129 11.12 2.24 -1.70
CA PHE A 129 9.74 2.43 -1.26
C PHE A 129 9.58 3.73 -0.43
N ILE A 130 10.52 4.05 0.45
CA ILE A 130 10.51 5.32 1.19
C ILE A 130 10.65 6.51 0.25
N THR A 131 11.55 6.46 -0.75
CA THR A 131 11.67 7.50 -1.78
C THR A 131 10.38 7.65 -2.60
N TYR A 132 9.69 6.53 -2.86
CA TYR A 132 8.40 6.54 -3.53
C TYR A 132 7.30 7.20 -2.67
N ILE A 133 7.25 6.89 -1.38
CA ILE A 133 6.35 7.55 -0.43
C ILE A 133 6.63 9.04 -0.35
N GLU A 134 7.91 9.45 -0.26
CA GLU A 134 8.31 10.85 -0.23
C GLU A 134 7.78 11.60 -1.46
N SER A 135 7.98 11.03 -2.65
CA SER A 135 7.51 11.60 -3.90
C SER A 135 5.98 11.74 -3.90
N ALA A 136 5.26 10.72 -3.43
CA ALA A 136 3.81 10.75 -3.29
C ALA A 136 3.35 11.82 -2.29
N LEU A 137 4.00 11.95 -1.13
CA LEU A 137 3.66 12.96 -0.12
C LEU A 137 3.93 14.37 -0.62
N LYS A 138 5.03 14.61 -1.34
CA LYS A 138 5.34 15.91 -1.95
C LYS A 138 4.31 16.34 -2.99
N VAL A 139 3.76 15.41 -3.78
CA VAL A 139 2.67 15.71 -4.73
C VAL A 139 1.38 16.11 -4.01
N MET A 140 1.19 15.69 -2.75
CA MET A 140 -0.09 15.78 -2.04
C MET A 140 -0.15 16.91 -1.02
N VAL A 141 0.94 17.09 -0.28
CA VAL A 141 1.12 18.14 0.73
C VAL A 141 1.69 19.39 0.07
N GLY A 142 2.42 19.23 -1.03
CA GLY A 142 3.10 20.32 -1.71
C GLY A 142 4.48 20.63 -1.10
N PRO A 143 5.05 21.81 -1.41
CA PRO A 143 6.42 22.17 -1.04
C PRO A 143 6.67 22.32 0.47
N SER A 144 5.61 22.32 1.29
CA SER A 144 5.68 22.41 2.74
C SER A 144 5.98 21.08 3.44
N PHE A 145 6.01 19.96 2.70
CA PHE A 145 6.30 18.65 3.31
C PHE A 145 7.76 18.56 3.77
N ASP A 146 7.95 18.42 5.08
CA ASP A 146 9.26 18.19 5.68
C ASP A 146 9.67 16.70 5.61
N SER A 147 10.68 16.44 4.79
CA SER A 147 11.32 15.12 4.64
C SER A 147 11.99 14.62 5.92
N ASN A 148 12.23 15.47 6.94
CA ASN A 148 12.80 15.05 8.23
C ASN A 148 11.92 14.04 9.00
N SER A 149 10.64 13.93 8.63
CA SER A 149 9.73 12.93 9.20
C SER A 149 9.90 11.52 8.61
N LEU A 150 10.58 11.38 7.47
CA LEU A 150 10.72 10.09 6.75
C LEU A 150 11.65 9.08 7.42
N PRO A 151 12.78 9.46 8.05
CA PRO A 151 13.58 8.52 8.82
C PRO A 151 12.76 7.84 9.94
N ALA A 152 11.91 8.60 10.63
CA ALA A 152 11.02 8.06 11.65
C ALA A 152 9.98 7.10 11.06
N LEU A 153 9.41 7.42 9.90
CA LEU A 153 8.52 6.50 9.17
C LEU A 153 9.25 5.21 8.80
N ARG A 154 10.44 5.31 8.21
CA ARG A 154 11.27 4.16 7.80
C ARG A 154 11.49 3.21 8.96
N THR A 155 12.00 3.72 10.09
CA THR A 155 12.23 2.93 11.30
C THR A 155 10.95 2.28 11.82
N ALA A 156 9.82 3.00 11.77
CA ALA A 156 8.54 2.49 12.26
C ALA A 156 7.98 1.35 11.39
N ILE A 157 8.17 1.40 10.07
CA ILE A 157 7.59 0.39 9.16
C ILE A 157 8.53 -0.78 8.86
N GLU A 158 9.84 -0.60 8.99
CA GLU A 158 10.88 -1.58 8.63
C GLU A 158 10.60 -3.00 9.13
N PRO A 159 10.19 -3.23 10.40
CA PRO A 159 9.91 -4.59 10.89
C PRO A 159 8.77 -5.31 10.17
N PHE A 160 7.86 -4.58 9.53
CA PHE A 160 6.66 -5.13 8.90
C PHE A 160 6.82 -5.36 7.40
N MET A 161 7.73 -4.63 6.74
CA MET A 161 7.85 -4.64 5.28
C MET A 161 8.28 -5.98 4.68
N PRO A 162 9.14 -6.81 5.31
CA PRO A 162 9.47 -8.14 4.78
C PRO A 162 8.24 -9.02 4.56
N ILE A 163 7.31 -9.04 5.51
CA ILE A 163 6.06 -9.82 5.41
C ILE A 163 5.16 -9.26 4.31
N VAL A 164 5.08 -7.92 4.21
CA VAL A 164 4.24 -7.26 3.20
C VAL A 164 4.74 -7.56 1.80
N PHE A 165 6.04 -7.42 1.54
CA PHE A 165 6.62 -7.74 0.24
C PHE A 165 6.55 -9.23 -0.09
N ALA A 166 6.69 -10.10 0.92
CA ALA A 166 6.56 -11.54 0.74
C ALA A 166 5.17 -11.98 0.22
N LEU A 167 4.10 -11.18 0.41
CA LEU A 167 2.76 -11.50 -0.11
C LEU A 167 2.74 -11.74 -1.62
N GLN A 168 3.65 -11.12 -2.39
CA GLN A 168 3.69 -11.24 -3.85
C GLN A 168 4.25 -12.57 -4.36
N ILE A 169 5.03 -13.28 -3.52
CA ILE A 169 5.72 -14.52 -3.87
C ILE A 169 5.11 -15.76 -3.18
N GLN A 170 4.05 -15.58 -2.38
CA GLN A 170 3.34 -16.68 -1.75
C GLN A 170 2.62 -17.56 -2.77
N GLU A 171 2.41 -18.84 -2.43
CA GLU A 171 1.62 -19.79 -3.23
C GLU A 171 0.14 -19.37 -3.36
N ALA A 172 -0.41 -18.65 -2.36
CA ALA A 172 -1.72 -18.03 -2.45
C ALA A 172 -1.66 -16.68 -3.19
N GLU A 173 -2.71 -16.31 -3.93
CA GLU A 173 -2.78 -15.00 -4.59
C GLU A 173 -3.33 -13.97 -3.61
N TYR A 174 -2.46 -13.07 -3.14
CA TYR A 174 -2.85 -11.98 -2.24
C TYR A 174 -2.98 -10.67 -3.00
N ARG A 175 -4.00 -9.88 -2.67
CA ARG A 175 -4.14 -8.49 -3.12
C ARG A 175 -4.25 -7.55 -1.94
N VAL A 176 -3.51 -6.45 -2.03
CA VAL A 176 -3.60 -5.31 -1.12
C VAL A 176 -4.45 -4.26 -1.80
N VAL A 177 -5.58 -3.89 -1.21
CA VAL A 177 -6.57 -3.02 -1.86
C VAL A 177 -6.97 -1.91 -0.92
N LEU A 178 -6.75 -0.66 -1.33
CA LEU A 178 -7.28 0.50 -0.65
C LEU A 178 -8.72 0.75 -1.12
N LEU A 179 -9.68 0.59 -0.22
CA LEU A 179 -11.10 0.70 -0.54
C LEU A 179 -11.52 2.17 -0.47
N SER A 180 -11.73 2.85 -1.60
CA SER A 180 -12.10 4.29 -1.59
C SER A 180 -13.35 4.60 -0.76
N ALA A 181 -13.32 5.73 -0.07
CA ALA A 181 -14.45 6.30 0.68
C ALA A 181 -15.51 6.88 -0.27
N ILE A 182 -15.09 7.44 -1.40
CA ILE A 182 -15.95 7.82 -2.53
C ILE A 182 -15.65 6.93 -3.72
N ASN A 183 -16.69 6.45 -4.40
CA ASN A 183 -16.58 5.71 -5.64
C ASN A 183 -17.44 6.39 -6.72
N ASN A 184 -16.82 6.86 -7.80
CA ASN A 184 -17.50 7.58 -8.89
C ASN A 184 -18.37 8.75 -8.40
N GLY A 185 -17.87 9.52 -7.41
CA GLY A 185 -18.59 10.66 -6.83
C GLY A 185 -19.66 10.30 -5.79
N VAL A 186 -19.88 9.02 -5.51
CA VAL A 186 -20.86 8.56 -4.53
C VAL A 186 -20.16 8.11 -3.24
N PRO A 187 -20.55 8.63 -2.06
CA PRO A 187 -20.06 8.12 -0.78
C PRO A 187 -20.39 6.63 -0.61
N ARG A 188 -19.42 5.86 -0.15
CA ARG A 188 -19.59 4.43 0.07
C ARG A 188 -20.12 4.17 1.50
N ASN A 189 -21.01 3.19 1.62
CA ASN A 189 -21.44 2.68 2.92
C ASN A 189 -20.39 1.75 3.52
N PHE A 190 -20.33 1.72 4.85
CA PHE A 190 -19.51 0.74 5.56
C PHE A 190 -19.91 -0.70 5.23
N ASP A 191 -18.91 -1.54 4.96
CA ASP A 191 -19.07 -2.98 4.72
C ASP A 191 -18.24 -3.74 5.76
N ALA A 192 -18.89 -4.21 6.83
CA ALA A 192 -18.27 -4.93 7.94
C ALA A 192 -17.55 -6.22 7.52
N ILE A 193 -17.83 -6.75 6.32
CA ILE A 193 -17.11 -7.94 5.81
C ILE A 193 -15.67 -7.54 5.47
N LYS A 194 -15.47 -6.38 4.83
CA LYS A 194 -14.20 -5.95 4.24
C LYS A 194 -13.52 -4.81 5.00
N MET A 195 -14.24 -4.14 5.88
CA MET A 195 -13.82 -2.91 6.54
C MET A 195 -13.95 -3.01 8.04
N GLU A 196 -13.11 -2.27 8.74
CA GLU A 196 -13.12 -2.09 10.17
C GLU A 196 -12.94 -0.61 10.47
N ASP A 197 -13.88 -0.03 11.21
CA ASP A 197 -13.77 1.35 11.66
C ASP A 197 -12.68 1.47 12.72
N VAL A 198 -11.89 2.54 12.64
CA VAL A 198 -10.80 2.78 13.58
C VAL A 198 -11.27 3.23 14.97
N PHE A 199 -12.54 3.63 15.11
CA PHE A 199 -13.17 4.05 16.36
C PHE A 199 -14.18 3.03 16.90
N GLY A 200 -14.48 1.96 16.15
CA GLY A 200 -15.35 0.86 16.57
C GLY A 200 -16.81 0.99 16.12
N GLU A 201 -17.13 1.94 15.25
CA GLU A 201 -18.48 2.06 14.68
C GLU A 201 -18.83 0.88 13.76
N GLU A 202 -20.08 0.44 13.77
CA GLU A 202 -20.53 -0.78 13.06
C GLU A 202 -21.36 -0.50 11.79
N LYS A 203 -21.75 0.75 11.55
CA LYS A 203 -22.57 1.17 10.41
C LYS A 203 -22.41 2.66 10.12
N GLY A 204 -22.63 3.07 8.88
CA GLY A 204 -22.64 4.47 8.48
C GLY A 204 -21.96 4.70 7.13
N ILE A 205 -21.72 5.97 6.82
CA ILE A 205 -21.07 6.42 5.58
C ILE A 205 -19.58 6.62 5.86
N LEU A 206 -18.73 6.19 4.91
CA LEU A 206 -17.29 6.37 5.02
C LEU A 206 -16.91 7.85 4.93
N GLN A 207 -16.25 8.34 5.98
CA GLN A 207 -15.62 9.66 6.07
C GLN A 207 -14.16 9.63 5.66
N ALA A 208 -13.49 8.48 5.82
CA ALA A 208 -12.16 8.26 5.27
C ALA A 208 -11.89 6.78 5.07
N SER A 209 -11.02 6.47 4.12
CA SER A 209 -10.36 5.18 3.97
C SER A 209 -8.87 5.41 4.15
N VAL A 210 -8.34 4.83 5.23
CA VAL A 210 -7.00 5.18 5.70
C VAL A 210 -6.01 4.05 5.51
N PHE A 211 -6.45 2.79 5.48
CA PHE A 211 -5.52 1.66 5.35
C PHE A 211 -6.09 0.51 4.50
N PRO A 212 -5.26 -0.14 3.66
CA PRO A 212 -5.76 -1.13 2.72
C PRO A 212 -6.20 -2.43 3.40
N ALA A 213 -7.17 -3.08 2.79
CA ALA A 213 -7.53 -4.46 3.06
C ALA A 213 -6.53 -5.42 2.39
N VAL A 214 -6.44 -6.64 2.91
CA VAL A 214 -5.72 -7.75 2.26
C VAL A 214 -6.71 -8.86 1.98
N PHE A 215 -6.81 -9.23 0.71
CA PHE A 215 -7.64 -10.33 0.24
C PHE A 215 -6.77 -11.47 -0.25
N LYS A 216 -7.21 -12.70 -0.01
CA LYS A 216 -6.74 -13.88 -0.75
C LYS A 216 -7.74 -14.16 -1.86
N GLU A 217 -7.26 -14.25 -3.09
CA GLU A 217 -8.03 -14.62 -4.26
C GLU A 217 -8.06 -16.15 -4.38
N VAL A 218 -9.27 -16.71 -4.53
CA VAL A 218 -9.49 -18.14 -4.75
C VAL A 218 -10.28 -18.30 -6.03
N MET A 219 -9.72 -19.04 -6.99
CA MET A 219 -10.41 -19.36 -8.25
C MET A 219 -11.52 -20.38 -7.98
N LYS A 220 -12.77 -19.99 -8.25
CA LYS A 220 -13.95 -20.88 -8.32
C LYS A 220 -14.29 -21.10 -9.79
N GLY A 221 -13.66 -22.11 -10.41
CA GLY A 221 -13.85 -22.41 -11.83
C GLY A 221 -13.03 -21.50 -12.76
N SER A 222 -13.43 -21.38 -14.03
CA SER A 222 -12.65 -20.66 -15.06
C SER A 222 -12.61 -19.15 -14.83
N ASP A 223 -13.70 -18.53 -14.35
CA ASP A 223 -13.85 -17.07 -14.38
C ASP A 223 -14.33 -16.42 -13.07
N LYS A 224 -14.67 -17.19 -12.03
CA LYS A 224 -15.09 -16.59 -10.74
C LYS A 224 -13.93 -16.55 -9.76
N VAL A 225 -13.63 -15.36 -9.26
CA VAL A 225 -12.68 -15.15 -8.16
C VAL A 225 -13.47 -14.88 -6.89
N GLU A 226 -13.27 -15.70 -5.87
CA GLU A 226 -13.73 -15.46 -4.52
C GLU A 226 -12.65 -14.73 -3.72
N HIS A 227 -13.03 -13.68 -2.99
CA HIS A 227 -12.14 -12.93 -2.12
C HIS A 227 -12.34 -13.35 -0.66
N ILE A 228 -11.33 -14.00 -0.09
CA ILE A 228 -11.27 -14.26 1.35
C ILE A 228 -10.58 -13.07 2.02
N VAL A 229 -11.25 -12.44 2.99
CA VAL A 229 -10.70 -11.30 3.74
C VAL A 229 -9.68 -11.81 4.76
N ILE A 230 -8.41 -11.46 4.55
CA ILE A 230 -7.30 -11.79 5.47
C ILE A 230 -7.10 -10.67 6.48
N CYS A 231 -7.23 -9.43 6.01
CA CYS A 231 -7.21 -8.25 6.85
C CYS A 231 -8.21 -7.24 6.31
N ARG A 232 -9.09 -6.72 7.18
CA ARG A 232 -10.03 -5.67 6.82
C ARG A 232 -9.32 -4.34 6.62
N GLY A 233 -9.80 -3.56 5.65
CA GLY A 233 -9.34 -2.19 5.44
C GLY A 233 -9.74 -1.31 6.62
N LYS A 234 -8.90 -0.36 6.99
CA LYS A 234 -9.20 0.57 8.08
C LYS A 234 -9.87 1.80 7.52
N VAL A 235 -11.03 2.13 8.08
CA VAL A 235 -11.86 3.26 7.63
C VAL A 235 -12.25 4.13 8.81
N VAL A 236 -12.77 5.32 8.52
CA VAL A 236 -13.43 6.19 9.49
C VAL A 236 -14.87 6.38 9.05
N ILE A 237 -15.80 6.14 9.95
CA ILE A 237 -17.23 6.30 9.71
C ILE A 237 -17.75 7.59 10.38
N ALA A 238 -18.76 8.23 9.77
CA ALA A 238 -19.54 9.25 10.46
C ALA A 238 -20.58 8.58 11.37
N PRO A 239 -20.70 8.98 12.65
CA PRO A 239 -21.75 8.50 13.53
C PRO A 239 -23.15 8.83 12.98
#